data_AF-E5QCE9-F1
#
_entry.id   AF-E5QCE9-F1
#
_cell.length_a   1.000
_cell.length_b   1.000
_cell.length_c   1.000
_cell.angle_alpha   90.00
_cell.angle_beta   90.00
_cell.angle_gamma   90.00
#
_symmetry.space_group_name_H-M   'P 1'
#
loop_
_entity.id
_entity.type
_entity.pdbx_description
1 polymer ?
#
loop_
_entity_poly.entity_id
_entity_poly.type
_entity_poly.pdbx_seq_one_letter_code
_entity_poly.pdbx_strand_id
1 'polypeptide(L)' 'MFVDRERSIISMIRGCAILPFGGVDMCEQTSLFGTRVLKCTCFNDYCNPASNPVVASTFLIFIVLHTLLFLFG' A
#
# COMPACT_ATOMS: atom_id res chain seq x y z
N MET A 1 7.46 -0.78 4.46
CA MET A 1 6.33 0.13 4.16
C MET A 1 6.94 1.50 3.86
N PHE A 2 6.98 1.91 2.59
CA PHE A 2 7.52 3.22 2.20
C PHE A 2 6.49 4.29 2.55
N VAL A 3 6.84 5.18 3.48
CA VAL A 3 5.95 6.23 3.98
C VAL A 3 5.93 7.37 2.96
N ASP A 4 4.85 7.46 2.17
CA ASP A 4 4.57 8.63 1.33
C ASP A 4 4.07 9.77 2.21
N ARG A 5 4.91 10.79 2.45
CA ARG A 5 4.46 12.06 3.01
C ARG A 5 3.64 12.79 1.93
N GLU A 6 2.36 12.98 2.21
CA GLU A 6 1.32 13.67 1.41
C GLU A 6 1.71 15.08 0.92
N ARG A 7 2.59 15.20 -0.08
CA ARG A 7 2.73 16.43 -0.88
C ARG A 7 2.54 16.09 -2.36
N SER A 8 1.29 16.25 -2.78
CA SER A 8 0.77 16.25 -4.17
C SER A 8 1.26 15.12 -5.09
N ILE A 9 0.57 13.97 -5.04
CA ILE A 9 0.69 12.95 -6.09
C ILE A 9 -0.06 13.47 -7.32
N ILE A 10 0.67 13.80 -8.40
CA ILE A 10 0.10 14.33 -9.64
C ILE A 10 -0.64 13.23 -10.41
N SER A 11 -0.11 12.00 -10.39
CA SER A 11 -0.76 10.82 -10.98
C SER A 11 -0.22 9.55 -10.34
N MET A 12 -1.05 8.49 -10.31
CA MET A 12 -0.66 7.16 -9.86
C MET A 12 -1.17 6.14 -10.87
N ILE A 13 -0.26 5.33 -11.41
CA ILE A 13 -0.57 4.26 -12.36
C ILE A 13 -0.18 2.94 -11.72
N ARG A 14 -1.09 1.96 -11.76
CA ARG A 14 -0.88 0.61 -11.22
C ARG A 14 -1.16 -0.42 -12.31
N GLY A 15 -0.34 -1.46 -12.36
CA GLY A 15 -0.50 -2.54 -13.32
C GLY A 15 0.43 -3.70 -12.99
N CYS A 16 0.21 -4.83 -13.66
CA CYS A 16 1.10 -5.98 -13.60
C CYS A 16 2.21 -5.82 -14.65
N ALA A 17 3.44 -6.20 -14.30
CA ALA A 17 4.56 -6.20 -15.23
C ALA A 17 5.31 -7.53 -15.11
N ILE A 18 5.81 -8.05 -16.23
CA ILE A 18 6.72 -9.19 -16.24
C ILE A 18 8.12 -8.63 -15.99
N LEU A 19 8.71 -8.96 -14.84
CA LEU A 19 10.08 -8.55 -14.53
C LEU A 19 11.07 -9.70 -14.87
N PRO A 20 12.22 -9.39 -15.50
CA PRO A 20 13.23 -10.40 -15.86
C PRO A 20 13.95 -10.98 -14.63
N PHE A 21 13.94 -10.30 -13.49
CA PHE A 21 14.50 -10.77 -12.22
C PHE A 21 13.35 -11.06 -11.26
N GLY A 22 13.06 -12.33 -11.06
CA GLY A 22 11.96 -12.78 -10.22
C GLY A 22 12.16 -12.43 -8.75
N GLY A 23 11.15 -11.79 -8.15
CA GLY A 23 10.79 -12.07 -6.76
C GLY A 23 11.21 -11.07 -5.68
N VAL A 24 11.71 -9.88 -6.02
CA VAL A 24 12.01 -8.88 -4.98
C VAL A 24 11.15 -7.63 -5.12
N ASP A 25 10.51 -7.26 -4.02
CA ASP A 25 9.86 -5.97 -3.86
C ASP A 25 10.94 -4.89 -4.00
N MET A 26 10.78 -3.99 -4.96
CA MET A 26 11.72 -2.90 -5.21
C MET A 26 10.99 -1.59 -5.43
N CYS A 27 11.61 -0.50 -4.98
CA CYS A 27 11.14 0.85 -5.25
C CYS A 27 12.31 1.69 -5.74
N GLU A 28 12.14 2.28 -6.91
CA GLU A 28 13.06 3.23 -7.50
C GLU A 28 12.43 4.62 -7.49
N GLN A 29 13.23 5.60 -7.09
CA GLN A 29 12.82 7.00 -7.08
C GLN A 29 13.72 7.80 -7.99
N THR A 30 13.11 8.52 -8.93
CA THR A 30 13.79 9.47 -9.80
C THR A 30 13.17 10.84 -9.65
N SER A 31 14.00 11.89 -9.69
CA SER A 31 13.56 13.28 -9.65
C SER A 31 13.77 13.89 -11.02
N LEU A 32 12.69 14.35 -11.66
CA LEU A 32 12.67 14.91 -13.01
C LEU A 32 11.95 16.26 -12.96
N PHE A 33 12.64 17.33 -13.37
CA PHE A 33 12.07 18.68 -13.48
C PHE A 33 11.29 19.17 -12.23
N GLY A 34 11.79 18.85 -11.03
CA GLY A 34 11.14 19.20 -9.75
C GLY A 34 9.98 18.29 -9.35
N THR A 35 9.62 17.30 -10.17
CA THR A 35 8.65 16.26 -9.86
C THR A 35 9.34 14.98 -9.40
N ARG A 36 8.73 14.29 -8.43
CA ARG A 36 9.19 13.00 -7.93
C ARG A 36 8.43 11.89 -8.65
N VAL A 37 9.14 11.03 -9.38
CA VAL A 37 8.60 9.81 -9.95
C VAL A 37 9.04 8.64 -9.05
N LEU A 38 8.05 7.97 -8.46
CA LEU A 38 8.26 6.78 -7.64
C LEU A 38 7.70 5.57 -8.40
N LYS A 39 8.57 4.59 -8.68
CA LYS A 39 8.18 3.34 -9.32
C LYS A 39 8.44 2.20 -8.34
N CYS A 40 7.39 1.55 -7.89
CA CYS A 40 7.47 0.36 -7.04
C CYS A 40 6.92 -0.85 -7.78
N THR A 41 7.59 -1.99 -7.61
CA THR A 41 7.11 -3.30 -8.06
C THR A 41 7.11 -4.24 -6.88
N CYS A 42 6.11 -5.11 -6.83
CA CYS A 42 5.97 -6.09 -5.76
C CYS A 42 5.35 -7.38 -6.30
N PHE A 43 5.60 -8.49 -5.61
CA PHE A 43 5.27 -9.84 -6.11
C PHE A 43 3.99 -10.43 -5.49
N ASN A 44 3.56 -9.94 -4.33
CA ASN A 44 2.39 -10.46 -3.62
C ASN A 44 1.08 -9.81 -4.10
N ASP A 45 -0.02 -10.54 -4.04
CA ASP A 45 -1.34 -9.96 -4.29
C ASP A 45 -1.61 -8.80 -3.32
N TYR A 46 -2.21 -7.72 -3.85
CA TYR A 46 -2.57 -6.52 -3.09
C TYR A 46 -1.40 -5.81 -2.37
N CYS A 47 -0.16 -6.03 -2.80
CA CYS A 47 1.05 -5.40 -2.24
C CYS A 47 1.20 -3.90 -2.52
N ASN A 48 0.41 -3.36 -3.45
CA ASN A 48 0.31 -1.94 -3.74
C ASN A 48 -0.99 -1.32 -3.19
N PRO A 49 -1.41 -1.57 -1.93
CA PRO A 49 -2.68 -1.04 -1.46
C PRO A 49 -2.58 0.48 -1.37
N ALA A 50 -3.62 1.18 -1.81
CA ALA A 50 -3.74 2.64 -1.61
C ALA A 50 -4.00 3.00 -0.15
N SER A 51 -4.54 2.04 0.62
CA SER A 51 -5.00 2.22 1.99
C SER A 51 -3.95 1.79 3.00
N ASN A 52 -3.79 2.59 4.06
CA ASN A 52 -2.93 2.28 5.19
C ASN A 52 -3.44 1.00 5.91
N PRO A 53 -2.67 -0.10 5.96
CA PRO A 53 -3.08 -1.36 6.57
C PRO A 53 -3.44 -1.22 8.06
N VAL A 54 -2.92 -0.19 8.73
CA VAL A 54 -3.26 0.11 10.12
C VAL A 54 -4.74 0.45 10.28
N VAL A 55 -5.33 1.22 9.36
CA VAL A 55 -6.74 1.62 9.42
C VAL A 55 -7.68 0.44 9.15
N ALA A 56 -7.30 -0.45 8.23
CA ALA A 56 -8.05 -1.66 7.96
C ALA A 56 -8.01 -2.63 9.15
N SER A 57 -6.84 -2.79 9.78
CA SER A 57 -6.66 -3.65 10.95
C SER A 57 -7.47 -3.15 12.15
N THR A 58 -7.43 -1.86 12.46
CA THR A 58 -8.19 -1.29 13.59
C THR A 58 -9.70 -1.42 13.40
N PHE A 59 -10.20 -1.24 12.17
CA PHE A 59 -11.62 -1.42 11.86
C PHE A 59 -12.08 -2.88 12.04
N LEU A 60 -11.30 -3.85 11.58
CA LEU A 60 -11.61 -5.27 11.77
C LEU A 60 -11.58 -5.67 13.24
N ILE A 61 -10.59 -5.22 14.01
CA ILE A 61 -10.51 -5.48 15.45
C ILE A 61 -11.74 -4.91 16.15
N PHE A 62 -12.18 -3.69 15.79
CA PHE A 62 -13.36 -3.07 16.36
C PHE A 62 -14.63 -3.90 16.08
N ILE A 63 -14.83 -4.37 14.85
CA ILE A 63 -15.97 -5.22 14.50
C ILE A 63 -15.95 -6.52 15.30
N VAL A 64 -14.81 -7.20 15.35
CA VAL A 64 -14.69 -8.48 16.07
C VAL A 64 -14.94 -8.28 17.57
N LEU A 65 -14.40 -7.22 18.16
CA LEU A 65 -14.62 -6.92 19.57
C LEU A 65 -16.11 -6.63 19.84
N HIS A 66 -16.75 -5.85 18.98
CA HIS A 66 -18.16 -5.51 19.14
C HIS A 66 -19.07 -6.75 19.01
N THR A 67 -18.81 -7.64 18.05
CA THR A 67 -19.60 -8.87 17.89
C THR A 67 -19.41 -9.83 19.06
N LEU A 68 -18.18 -9.95 19.59
CA LEU A 68 -17.92 -10.76 20.79
C LEU A 68 -18.63 -10.19 22.02
N LEU A 69 -18.59 -8.86 22.22
CA LEU A 69 -19.33 -8.21 23.30
C LEU A 69 -20.85 -8.40 23.17
N PHE A 70 -21.39 -8.40 21.95
CA PHE A 70 -22.81 -8.64 21.72
C PHE A 70 -23.22 -10.11 21.96
N LEU A 71 -22.33 -11.06 21.66
CA LEU A 71 -22.62 -12.50 21.79
C LEU A 71 -22.40 -13.05 23.20
N PHE A 72 -21.49 -12.46 23.97
CA PHE A 72 -21.07 -12.96 25.30
C PHE A 72 -21.28 -11.96 26.44
N GLY A 73 -21.82 -10.78 26.16
CA GLY A 73 -22.15 -9.73 27.14
C GLY A 73 -23.63 -9.67 27.50
#